data_AF-A0A9X8N905-F1
#
_entry.id   AF-A0A9X8N905-F1
#
_cell.length_a   1.000
_cell.length_b   1.000
_cell.length_c   1.000
_cell.angle_alpha   90.00
_cell.angle_beta   90.00
_cell.angle_gamma   90.00
#
_symmetry.space_group_name_H-M   'P 1'
#
loop_
_entity.id
_entity.type
_entity.pdbx_description
1 polymer ?
#
loop_
_entity_poly.entity_id
_entity_poly.type
_entity_poly.pdbx_seq_one_letter_code
_entity_poly.pdbx_strand_id
1 'polypeptide(L)'
;MTGILPRTSEVWHWLWVLVEAGLAHLWWIALAALVAVVVWVAAAVWWRRQAVRELAGRTRVELVPAATFDPELTEVGRVAGRLASVRSASGTLPRRAAAVRIRVAAGEEGRLHYWWEGPERSAGVLRQSGYRRVEVVAPRTRSERRWRIRFADAAPLKRGGSW
;
A
#
# COMPACT_ATOMS: atom_id res chain seq x y z
N MET A 1 4.02 58.77 42.05
CA MET A 1 4.14 57.35 41.66
C MET A 1 3.08 56.56 42.43
N THR A 2 1.86 56.51 41.91
CA THR A 2 0.73 55.79 42.51
C THR A 2 0.58 54.46 41.81
N GLY A 3 1.05 53.39 42.48
CA GLY A 3 0.91 52.03 42.00
C GLY A 3 -0.55 51.59 42.08
N ILE A 4 -1.18 51.43 40.91
CA ILE A 4 -2.50 50.82 40.76
C ILE A 4 -2.29 49.32 40.94
N LEU A 5 -2.33 48.83 42.18
CA LEU A 5 -2.47 47.40 42.44
C LEU A 5 -3.95 47.05 42.23
N PRO A 6 -4.28 46.13 41.30
CA PRO A 6 -5.67 45.76 41.04
C PRO A 6 -6.27 45.16 42.31
N ARG A 7 -7.50 45.60 42.63
CA ARG A 7 -8.24 45.11 43.80
C ARG A 7 -8.43 43.60 43.63
N THR A 8 -8.07 42.81 44.63
CA THR A 8 -8.08 41.32 44.56
C THR A 8 -9.41 40.71 44.10
N SER A 9 -10.52 41.42 44.33
CA SER A 9 -11.87 41.05 43.86
C SER A 9 -12.04 41.11 42.34
N GLU A 10 -11.26 41.94 41.66
CA GLU A 10 -11.30 42.16 40.21
C GLU A 10 -10.57 41.04 39.47
N VAL A 11 -9.41 40.62 39.99
CA VAL A 11 -8.68 39.44 39.49
C VAL A 11 -9.53 38.17 39.63
N TRP A 12 -10.25 38.03 40.74
CA TRP A 12 -11.15 36.89 40.98
C TRP A 12 -12.33 36.85 40.01
N HIS A 13 -12.93 38.01 39.69
CA HIS A 13 -13.99 38.11 38.68
C HIS A 13 -13.50 37.71 37.28
N TRP A 14 -12.35 38.21 36.85
CA TRP A 14 -11.79 37.87 35.54
C TRP A 14 -11.45 36.38 35.42
N LEU A 15 -10.92 35.78 36.49
CA LEU A 15 -10.62 34.35 36.54
C LEU A 15 -11.91 33.51 36.44
N TRP A 16 -12.98 33.93 37.10
CA TRP A 16 -14.28 33.26 37.03
C TRP A 16 -14.94 33.37 35.65
N VAL A 17 -14.90 34.55 35.03
CA VAL A 17 -15.40 34.78 33.66
C VAL A 17 -14.65 33.92 32.63
N LEU A 18 -13.33 33.75 32.77
CA LEU A 18 -12.54 32.89 31.90
C LEU A 18 -12.88 31.40 32.07
N VAL A 19 -13.13 30.95 33.30
CA VAL A 19 -13.56 29.57 33.59
C VAL A 19 -14.95 29.31 33.00
N GLU A 20 -15.89 30.23 33.19
CA GLU A 20 -17.26 30.10 32.70
C GLU A 20 -17.35 30.16 31.16
N ALA A 21 -16.59 31.07 30.54
CA ALA A 21 -16.43 31.12 29.09
C ALA A 21 -15.76 29.87 28.54
N GLY A 22 -14.76 29.33 29.25
CA GLY A 22 -14.11 28.05 28.92
C GLY A 22 -15.08 26.87 28.98
N LEU A 23 -15.88 26.77 30.03
CA LEU A 23 -16.91 25.74 30.17
C LEU A 23 -17.98 25.84 29.07
N ALA A 24 -18.39 27.06 28.69
CA ALA A 24 -19.34 27.27 27.60
C ALA A 24 -18.78 26.83 26.23
N HIS A 25 -17.45 26.85 26.05
CA HIS A 25 -16.78 26.47 24.81
C HIS A 25 -16.25 25.03 24.80
N LEU A 26 -16.35 24.29 25.91
CA LEU A 26 -16.00 22.87 25.97
C LEU A 26 -16.75 22.06 24.92
N TRP A 27 -18.02 22.40 24.64
CA TRP A 27 -18.81 21.73 23.62
C TRP A 27 -18.27 21.96 22.19
N TRP A 28 -17.79 23.17 21.90
CA TRP A 28 -17.14 23.47 20.61
C TRP A 28 -15.82 22.74 20.46
N ILE A 29 -15.03 22.63 21.53
CA ILE A 29 -13.78 21.86 21.53
C ILE A 29 -14.06 20.38 21.32
N ALA A 30 -15.06 19.83 22.02
CA ALA A 30 -15.49 18.44 21.85
C ALA A 30 -16.00 18.16 20.43
N LEU A 31 -16.78 19.08 19.86
CA LEU A 31 -17.27 18.98 18.49
C LEU A 31 -16.11 19.04 17.47
N ALA A 32 -15.16 19.96 17.64
CA ALA A 32 -13.99 20.06 16.78
C ALA A 32 -13.11 18.80 16.84
N ALA A 33 -12.90 18.25 18.05
CA ALA A 33 -12.19 17.00 18.23
C ALA A 33 -12.91 15.82 17.55
N LEU A 34 -14.24 15.75 17.69
CA LEU A 34 -15.05 14.72 17.04
C LEU A 34 -14.94 14.81 15.51
N VAL A 35 -15.07 16.02 14.95
CA VAL A 35 -14.91 16.26 13.51
C VAL A 35 -13.51 15.85 13.04
N ALA A 36 -12.46 16.21 13.77
CA ALA A 36 -11.09 15.83 13.44
C ALA A 36 -10.91 14.30 13.42
N VAL A 37 -11.46 13.60 14.42
CA VAL A 37 -11.44 12.12 14.47
C VAL A 37 -12.20 11.53 13.27
N VAL A 38 -13.39 12.04 12.95
CA VAL A 38 -14.18 11.56 11.80
C VAL A 38 -13.42 11.75 10.49
N VAL A 39 -12.83 12.92 10.27
CA VAL A 39 -12.02 13.21 9.07
C VAL A 39 -10.81 12.27 9.00
N TRP A 40 -10.13 12.06 10.13
CA TRP A 40 -8.97 11.17 10.18
C TRP A 40 -9.34 9.72 9.88
N VAL A 41 -10.43 9.20 10.47
CA VAL A 41 -10.93 7.84 10.19
C VAL A 41 -11.36 7.70 8.74
N ALA A 42 -12.09 8.68 8.19
CA ALA A 42 -12.52 8.68 6.79
C ALA A 42 -11.30 8.64 5.84
N ALA A 43 -10.29 9.47 6.10
CA ALA A 43 -9.03 9.43 5.36
C ALA A 43 -8.36 8.05 5.48
N ALA A 44 -8.18 7.53 6.69
CA ALA A 44 -7.55 6.22 6.90
C ALA A 44 -8.29 5.08 6.15
N VAL A 45 -9.62 5.08 6.16
CA VAL A 45 -10.44 4.10 5.42
C VAL A 45 -10.28 4.27 3.92
N TRP A 46 -10.29 5.51 3.42
CA TRP A 46 -10.11 5.79 2.00
C TRP A 46 -8.74 5.31 1.50
N TRP A 47 -7.67 5.62 2.22
CA TRP A 47 -6.31 5.16 1.90
C TRP A 47 -6.20 3.63 1.94
N ARG A 48 -6.83 2.97 2.93
CA ARG A 48 -6.91 1.50 2.97
C ARG A 48 -7.66 0.92 1.78
N ARG A 49 -8.80 1.52 1.40
CA ARG A 49 -9.59 1.06 0.24
C ARG A 49 -8.81 1.22 -1.06
N GLN A 50 -8.09 2.33 -1.24
CA GLN A 50 -7.21 2.53 -2.39
C GLN A 50 -6.11 1.47 -2.42
N ALA A 51 -5.44 1.22 -1.29
CA ALA A 51 -4.41 0.18 -1.21
C ALA A 51 -4.97 -1.22 -1.55
N VAL A 52 -6.18 -1.57 -1.10
CA VAL A 52 -6.83 -2.85 -1.41
C VAL A 52 -7.21 -2.95 -2.89
N ARG A 53 -7.75 -1.87 -3.49
CA ARG A 53 -8.09 -1.82 -4.91
C ARG A 53 -6.86 -1.98 -5.79
N GLU A 54 -5.79 -1.26 -5.48
CA GLU A 54 -4.50 -1.35 -6.19
C GLU A 54 -3.82 -2.71 -5.98
N LEU A 55 -4.00 -3.35 -4.82
CA LEU A 55 -3.57 -4.74 -4.61
C LEU A 55 -4.39 -5.76 -5.40
N ALA A 56 -5.64 -5.46 -5.72
CA ALA A 56 -6.49 -6.29 -6.57
C ALA A 56 -6.20 -6.11 -8.06
N GLY A 57 -5.80 -4.91 -8.48
CA GLY A 57 -5.36 -4.55 -9.84
C GLY A 57 -3.88 -4.85 -10.11
N ARG A 58 -3.39 -6.06 -9.77
CA ARG A 58 -2.03 -6.45 -10.17
C ARG A 58 -2.05 -7.04 -11.57
N THR A 59 -1.25 -6.48 -12.46
CA THR A 59 -1.00 -7.06 -13.78
C THR A 59 -0.04 -8.22 -13.64
N ARG A 60 -0.38 -9.33 -14.29
CA ARG A 60 0.46 -10.52 -14.40
C ARG A 60 0.95 -10.61 -15.83
N VAL A 61 2.16 -11.09 -15.99
CA VAL A 61 2.78 -11.30 -17.28
C VAL A 61 3.56 -12.60 -17.21
N GLU A 62 3.32 -13.48 -18.17
CA GLU A 62 4.04 -14.75 -18.29
C GLU A 62 5.27 -14.57 -19.16
N LEU A 63 6.38 -15.14 -18.71
CA LEU A 63 7.64 -15.17 -19.41
C LEU A 63 7.87 -16.56 -19.96
N VAL A 64 7.91 -16.66 -21.28
CA VAL A 64 8.17 -17.91 -22.00
C VAL A 64 9.59 -17.85 -22.54
N PRO A 65 10.56 -18.54 -21.92
CA PRO A 65 11.92 -18.59 -22.43
C PRO A 65 11.98 -19.44 -23.71
N ALA A 66 12.76 -18.99 -24.69
CA ALA A 66 13.11 -19.83 -25.84
C ALA A 66 13.98 -21.02 -25.39
N ALA A 67 13.98 -22.10 -26.17
CA ALA A 67 14.78 -23.30 -25.88
C ALA A 67 16.29 -23.04 -25.79
N THR A 68 16.76 -21.97 -26.43
CA THR A 68 18.18 -21.53 -26.42
C THR A 68 18.39 -20.32 -25.51
N PHE A 69 17.56 -20.13 -24.48
CA PHE A 69 17.72 -19.04 -23.55
C PHE A 69 18.95 -19.26 -22.66
N ASP A 70 19.94 -18.39 -22.82
CA ASP A 70 21.16 -18.35 -22.01
C ASP A 70 21.54 -16.87 -21.85
N PRO A 71 21.09 -16.20 -20.76
CA PRO A 71 21.27 -14.77 -20.60
C PRO A 71 22.70 -14.43 -20.14
N GLU A 72 23.31 -13.44 -20.77
CA GLU A 72 24.57 -12.88 -20.26
C GLU A 72 24.34 -12.14 -18.94
N LEU A 73 25.36 -12.14 -18.07
CA LEU A 73 25.28 -11.48 -16.76
C LEU A 73 24.97 -9.97 -16.90
N THR A 74 25.43 -9.33 -17.97
CA THR A 74 25.12 -7.93 -18.28
C THR A 74 23.63 -7.72 -18.59
N GLU A 75 23.00 -8.67 -19.26
CA GLU A 75 21.58 -8.66 -19.58
C GLU A 75 20.74 -8.83 -18.31
N VAL A 76 21.14 -9.76 -17.43
CA VAL A 76 20.54 -9.95 -16.10
C VAL A 76 20.59 -8.65 -15.30
N GLY A 77 21.73 -7.95 -15.29
CA GLY A 77 21.88 -6.66 -14.60
C GLY A 77 20.94 -5.57 -15.13
N ARG A 78 20.79 -5.45 -16.46
CA ARG A 78 19.85 -4.49 -17.07
C ARG A 78 18.39 -4.80 -16.73
N VAL A 79 18.03 -6.09 -16.68
CA VAL A 79 16.68 -6.51 -16.28
C VAL A 79 16.46 -6.22 -14.80
N ALA A 80 17.42 -6.55 -13.93
CA ALA A 80 17.34 -6.25 -12.50
C ALA A 80 17.17 -4.76 -12.24
N GLY A 81 17.93 -3.90 -12.94
CA GLY A 81 17.78 -2.44 -12.85
C GLY A 81 16.40 -1.95 -13.28
N ARG A 82 15.82 -2.51 -14.35
CA ARG A 82 14.45 -2.22 -14.79
C ARG A 82 13.39 -2.71 -13.81
N LEU A 83 13.57 -3.88 -13.21
CA LEU A 83 12.66 -4.37 -12.16
C LEU A 83 12.73 -3.50 -10.90
N ALA A 84 13.90 -2.95 -10.58
CA ALA A 84 14.05 -1.99 -9.48
C ALA A 84 13.31 -0.67 -9.77
N SER A 85 13.27 -0.22 -11.04
CA SER A 85 12.55 1.00 -11.42
C SER A 85 11.03 0.85 -11.46
N VAL A 86 10.49 -0.37 -11.44
CA VAL A 86 9.03 -0.59 -11.27
C VAL A 86 8.52 0.06 -9.98
N ARG A 87 9.33 0.02 -8.91
CA ARG A 87 8.96 0.66 -7.65
C ARG A 87 8.87 2.17 -7.78
N SER A 88 9.84 2.82 -8.43
CA SER A 88 9.80 4.27 -8.64
C SER A 88 8.66 4.68 -9.57
N ALA A 89 8.41 3.90 -10.62
CA ALA A 89 7.27 4.09 -11.54
C ALA A 89 5.90 3.93 -10.85
N SER A 90 5.84 3.21 -9.72
CA SER A 90 4.62 3.01 -8.94
C SER A 90 4.27 4.20 -8.03
N GLY A 91 5.14 5.22 -7.94
CA GLY A 91 4.85 6.49 -7.26
C GLY A 91 4.48 6.34 -5.78
N THR A 92 3.32 6.88 -5.39
CA THR A 92 2.83 6.95 -4.00
C THR A 92 2.21 5.64 -3.48
N LEU A 93 2.27 4.55 -4.26
CA LEU A 93 1.73 3.27 -3.80
C LEU A 93 2.47 2.79 -2.54
N PRO A 94 1.76 2.23 -1.54
CA PRO A 94 2.39 1.69 -0.37
C PRO A 94 3.40 0.60 -0.76
N ARG A 95 4.52 0.52 -0.03
CA ARG A 95 5.68 -0.34 -0.38
C ARG A 95 5.31 -1.79 -0.72
N ARG A 96 4.30 -2.35 -0.04
CA ARG A 96 3.81 -3.71 -0.32
C ARG A 96 3.04 -3.83 -1.63
N ALA A 97 2.30 -2.78 -2.01
CA ALA A 97 1.55 -2.71 -3.27
C ALA A 97 2.49 -2.49 -4.46
N ALA A 98 3.51 -1.63 -4.31
CA ALA A 98 4.50 -1.29 -5.36
C ALA A 98 5.53 -2.40 -5.68
N ALA A 99 5.55 -3.50 -4.93
CA ALA A 99 6.53 -4.57 -5.10
C ALA A 99 6.19 -5.49 -6.29
N VAL A 100 7.22 -5.77 -7.10
CA VAL A 100 7.21 -6.85 -8.10
C VAL A 100 7.29 -8.20 -7.39
N ARG A 101 6.54 -9.19 -7.87
CA ARG A 101 6.62 -10.58 -7.42
C ARG A 101 6.99 -11.46 -8.59
N ILE A 102 8.02 -12.28 -8.39
CA ILE A 102 8.40 -13.34 -9.32
C ILE A 102 7.78 -14.62 -8.79
N ARG A 103 7.00 -15.29 -9.62
CA ARG A 103 6.37 -16.58 -9.28
C ARG A 103 6.86 -17.61 -10.27
N VAL A 104 7.22 -18.76 -9.74
CA VAL A 104 7.66 -19.92 -10.50
C VAL A 104 6.75 -21.06 -10.10
N ALA A 105 6.13 -21.73 -11.06
CA ALA A 105 5.41 -22.98 -10.78
C ALA A 105 5.67 -24.01 -11.85
N ALA A 106 5.66 -25.28 -11.44
CA ALA A 106 5.61 -26.40 -12.35
C ALA A 106 4.19 -26.52 -12.94
N GLY A 107 4.11 -26.53 -14.26
CA GLY A 107 2.91 -26.84 -15.02
C GLY A 107 2.69 -28.34 -15.11
N GLU A 108 1.49 -28.73 -15.54
CA GLU A 108 1.06 -30.13 -15.63
C GLU A 108 1.87 -30.93 -16.65
N GLU A 109 2.49 -30.25 -17.61
CA GLU A 109 3.34 -30.82 -18.67
C GLU A 109 4.81 -30.98 -18.25
N GLY A 110 5.14 -30.78 -16.97
CA GLY A 110 6.52 -30.75 -16.48
C GLY A 110 7.32 -29.52 -16.91
N ARG A 111 6.66 -28.54 -17.54
CA ARG A 111 7.26 -27.24 -17.91
C ARG A 111 7.23 -26.28 -16.73
N LEU A 112 8.27 -25.47 -16.58
CA LEU A 112 8.34 -24.46 -15.54
C LEU A 112 7.80 -23.12 -16.07
N HIS A 113 6.74 -22.62 -15.45
CA HIS A 113 6.14 -21.33 -15.80
C HIS A 113 6.69 -20.23 -14.92
N TYR A 114 7.10 -19.14 -15.54
CA TYR A 114 7.61 -17.95 -14.87
C TYR A 114 6.63 -16.79 -15.05
N TRP A 115 6.18 -16.21 -13.94
CA TRP A 115 5.33 -15.02 -13.96
C TRP A 115 5.94 -13.86 -13.20
N TRP A 116 5.80 -12.68 -13.79
CA TRP A 116 6.01 -11.41 -13.11
C TRP A 116 4.67 -10.77 -12.77
N GLU A 117 4.45 -10.46 -11.49
CA GLU A 117 3.30 -9.71 -11.02
C GLU A 117 3.74 -8.33 -10.53
N GLY A 118 3.05 -7.27 -10.94
CA GLY A 118 3.28 -5.95 -10.37
C GLY A 118 2.06 -5.02 -10.51
N PRO A 119 2.16 -3.78 -10.01
CA PRO A 119 1.09 -2.79 -10.10
C PRO A 119 0.67 -2.50 -11.53
N GLU A 120 -0.63 -2.27 -11.76
CA GLU A 120 -1.15 -1.90 -13.08
C GLU A 120 -0.48 -0.64 -13.66
N ARG A 121 -0.16 0.35 -12.82
CA ARG A 121 0.60 1.55 -13.23
C ARG A 121 1.97 1.25 -13.84
N SER A 122 2.56 0.10 -13.49
CA SER A 122 3.85 -0.37 -14.00
C SER A 122 3.72 -1.43 -15.09
N ALA A 123 2.50 -1.73 -15.56
CA ALA A 123 2.27 -2.74 -16.59
C ALA A 123 3.08 -2.47 -17.87
N GLY A 124 3.30 -1.20 -18.23
CA GLY A 124 4.15 -0.84 -19.36
C GLY A 124 5.60 -1.30 -19.20
N VAL A 125 6.16 -1.18 -17.99
CA VAL A 125 7.53 -1.64 -17.68
C VAL A 125 7.60 -3.17 -17.65
N LEU A 126 6.56 -3.83 -17.14
CA LEU A 126 6.49 -5.29 -17.08
C LEU A 126 6.28 -5.96 -18.45
N ARG A 127 5.62 -5.27 -19.38
CA ARG A 127 5.35 -5.78 -20.74
C ARG A 127 6.52 -5.63 -21.70
N GLN A 128 7.49 -4.78 -21.39
CA GLN A 128 8.71 -4.71 -22.18
C GLN A 128 9.51 -6.00 -21.94
N SER A 129 9.77 -6.77 -23.00
CA SER A 129 10.62 -7.96 -22.92
C SER A 129 11.98 -7.56 -22.32
N GLY A 130 12.22 -8.05 -21.11
CA GLY A 130 13.46 -7.77 -20.38
C GLY A 130 14.66 -8.44 -21.05
N TYR A 131 14.43 -9.63 -21.61
CA TYR A 131 15.44 -10.47 -22.23
C TYR A 131 15.17 -10.66 -23.73
N ARG A 132 16.24 -10.74 -24.51
CA ARG A 132 16.21 -10.84 -25.98
C ARG A 132 15.53 -12.10 -26.51
N ARG A 133 15.55 -13.20 -25.74
CA ARG A 133 15.01 -14.52 -26.11
C ARG A 133 13.87 -14.98 -25.18
N VAL A 134 13.19 -14.04 -24.51
CA VAL A 134 12.04 -14.34 -23.68
C VAL A 134 10.84 -13.61 -24.22
N GLU A 135 9.82 -14.37 -24.59
CA GLU A 135 8.55 -13.81 -25.01
C GLU A 135 7.71 -13.47 -23.79
N VAL A 136 7.01 -12.34 -23.92
CA VAL A 136 6.17 -11.78 -22.87
C VAL A 136 4.73 -12.01 -23.28
N VAL A 137 4.13 -13.06 -22.72
CA VAL A 137 2.75 -13.44 -23.04
C VAL A 137 1.82 -12.75 -22.04
N ALA A 138 0.92 -11.92 -22.56
CA ALA A 138 -0.18 -11.39 -21.75
C ALA A 138 -1.04 -12.57 -21.27
N PRO A 139 -1.50 -12.57 -20.00
CA PRO A 139 -2.24 -13.69 -19.44
C PRO A 139 -3.48 -13.94 -20.30
N ARG A 140 -3.52 -15.12 -20.94
CA ARG A 140 -4.60 -15.47 -21.90
C ARG A 140 -5.96 -15.64 -21.24
N THR A 141 -6.04 -15.66 -19.91
CA THR A 141 -7.30 -15.70 -19.16
C THR A 141 -7.08 -15.20 -17.72
N ARG A 142 -8.10 -14.52 -17.16
CA ARG A 142 -8.12 -14.04 -15.76
C ARG A 142 -8.20 -15.17 -14.73
N SER A 143 -8.50 -16.39 -15.17
CA SER A 143 -8.43 -17.64 -14.43
C SER A 143 -7.18 -18.37 -14.92
N GLU A 144 -6.16 -18.57 -14.11
CA GLU A 144 -6.09 -19.82 -13.37
C GLU A 144 -5.22 -19.69 -12.12
N ARG A 145 -5.65 -20.41 -11.08
CA ARG A 145 -4.90 -20.74 -9.87
C ARG A 145 -4.28 -19.55 -9.16
N ARG A 146 -5.17 -18.79 -8.51
CA ARG A 146 -4.88 -18.26 -7.17
C ARG A 146 -4.69 -19.47 -6.24
N TRP A 147 -3.55 -20.15 -6.33
CA TRP A 147 -3.14 -21.14 -5.34
C TRP A 147 -2.90 -20.37 -4.06
N ARG A 148 -3.98 -20.16 -3.28
CA ARG A 148 -3.85 -19.77 -1.88
C ARG A 148 -3.07 -20.90 -1.27
N ILE A 149 -1.82 -20.63 -0.93
CA ILE A 149 -1.03 -21.50 -0.08
C ILE A 149 -1.87 -21.69 1.19
N ARG A 150 -2.57 -22.82 1.25
CA ARG A 150 -3.17 -23.34 2.46
C ARG A 150 -2.17 -24.38 2.93
N PHE A 151 -1.64 -24.18 4.12
CA PHE A 151 -0.99 -25.29 4.81
C PHE A 151 -2.11 -26.30 5.08
N ALA A 152 -1.90 -27.56 4.70
CA ALA A 152 -2.95 -28.58 4.68
C ALA A 152 -3.72 -28.68 6.01
N ASP A 153 -3.05 -28.36 7.12
CA ASP A 153 -3.58 -28.48 8.48
C ASP A 153 -3.59 -27.17 9.30
N ALA A 154 -3.29 -26.02 8.69
CA ALA A 154 -3.35 -24.76 9.44
C ALA A 154 -4.74 -24.12 9.34
N ALA A 155 -5.42 -23.99 10.48
CA ALA A 155 -6.63 -23.21 10.58
C ALA A 155 -6.36 -21.77 10.12
N PRO A 156 -7.25 -21.16 9.30
CA PRO A 156 -7.07 -19.78 8.86
C PRO A 156 -6.98 -18.86 10.08
N LEU A 157 -5.90 -18.08 10.18
CA LEU A 157 -5.71 -17.08 11.21
C LEU A 157 -6.95 -16.17 11.26
N LYS A 158 -7.74 -16.29 12.33
CA LYS A 158 -8.84 -15.37 12.61
C LYS A 158 -8.23 -13.98 12.76
N ARG A 159 -8.64 -13.08 11.88
CA ARG A 159 -8.19 -11.68 11.88
C ARG A 159 -8.68 -11.02 13.16
N GLY A 160 -7.84 -10.97 14.20
CA GLY A 160 -8.18 -10.36 15.49
C GLY A 160 -7.58 -11.02 16.75
N GLY A 161 -6.63 -11.95 16.65
CA GLY A 161 -5.92 -12.45 17.82
C GLY A 161 -4.96 -11.39 18.38
N SER A 162 -5.21 -10.91 19.59
CA SER A 162 -4.22 -10.19 20.40
C SER A 162 -3.07 -11.13 20.74
N TRP A 163 -1.84 -10.61 20.65
CA TRP A 163 -0.63 -11.27 21.15
C TRP A 163 -0.70 -11.46 22.66
#